data_AF-A0A1G6MEK9-F1
#
_entry.id   AF-A0A1G6MEK9-F1
#
_cell.length_a   1.000
_cell.length_b   1.000
_cell.length_c   1.000
_cell.angle_alpha   90.00
_cell.angle_beta   90.00
_cell.angle_gamma   90.00
#
_symmetry.space_group_name_H-M   'P 1'
#
loop_
_entity.id
_entity.type
_entity.pdbx_description
1 polymer ?
#
loop_
_entity_poly.entity_id
_entity_poly.type
_entity_poly.pdbx_seq_one_letter_code
_entity_poly.pdbx_strand_id
1 'polypeptide(L)'
;RGFQYTSRAYHDMLDRVDLTPSMSRRGNCFDNACIESFFSHLKAEALYLHGIQDITETQRCIEEYIQFYNEQRIQRRLKKLTPVEYRRQLVA
;
A
#
# COMPACT_ATOMS: atom_id res chain seq x y z
N ARG A 1 17.07 4.51 1.36
CA ARG A 1 16.03 5.56 1.26
C ARG A 1 15.60 5.59 -0.19
N GLY A 2 14.29 5.56 -0.47
CA GLY A 2 13.81 5.70 -1.85
C GLY A 2 14.16 7.09 -2.34
N PHE A 3 14.96 7.18 -3.41
CA PHE A 3 15.42 8.45 -3.98
C PHE A 3 14.26 9.38 -4.34
N GLN A 4 13.15 8.78 -4.79
CA GLN A 4 11.90 9.45 -5.14
C GLN A 4 11.33 10.26 -3.95
N TYR A 5 11.27 9.66 -2.77
CA TYR A 5 10.71 10.28 -1.55
C TYR A 5 11.63 11.29 -0.88
N THR A 6 12.89 11.39 -1.33
CA THR A 6 13.86 12.42 -0.88
C THR A 6 14.10 13.50 -1.93
N SER A 7 13.41 13.43 -3.07
CA SER A 7 13.60 14.36 -4.17
C SER A 7 12.98 15.73 -3.86
N ARG A 8 13.56 16.79 -4.43
CA ARG A 8 13.03 18.16 -4.30
C ARG A 8 11.61 18.25 -4.83
N ALA A 9 11.35 17.64 -6.00
CA ALA A 9 10.02 17.60 -6.61
C ALA A 9 8.95 16.99 -5.69
N TYR A 10 9.30 15.95 -4.94
CA TYR A 10 8.38 15.34 -3.96
C TYR A 10 8.10 16.29 -2.79
N HIS A 11 9.13 16.94 -2.23
CA HIS A 11 8.94 17.91 -1.16
C HIS A 11 8.13 19.14 -1.60
N ASP A 12 8.43 19.71 -2.77
CA ASP A 12 7.70 20.86 -3.31
C ASP A 12 6.22 20.53 -3.58
N MET A 13 5.91 19.26 -3.90
CA MET A 13 4.54 18.78 -4.08
C MET A 13 3.81 18.62 -2.74
N LEU A 14 4.48 18.09 -1.71
CA LEU A 14 3.91 17.96 -0.37
C LEU A 14 3.56 19.32 0.26
N ASP A 15 4.42 20.33 0.07
CA ASP A 15 4.16 21.69 0.56
C ASP A 15 2.90 22.30 -0.09
N ARG A 16 2.60 21.96 -1.35
CA ARG A 16 1.40 22.43 -2.06
C ARG A 16 0.11 21.80 -1.56
N VAL A 17 0.18 20.60 -0.97
CA VAL A 17 -0.99 19.86 -0.46
C VAL A 17 -1.06 19.87 1.07
N ASP A 18 -0.25 20.71 1.73
CA ASP A 18 -0.18 20.87 3.18
C ASP A 18 0.07 19.55 3.94
N LEU A 19 0.96 18.71 3.38
CA LEU A 19 1.35 17.45 3.99
C LEU A 19 2.76 17.51 4.55
N THR A 20 2.91 17.15 5.83
CA THR A 20 4.24 17.03 6.45
C THR A 20 4.84 15.66 6.18
N PRO A 21 6.02 15.55 5.52
CA PRO A 21 6.69 14.27 5.32
C PRO A 21 7.20 13.69 6.64
N SER A 22 6.85 12.44 6.94
CA SER A 22 7.42 11.67 8.05
C SER A 22 8.38 10.63 7.51
N MET A 23 9.68 10.80 7.78
CA MET A 23 10.74 9.89 7.32
C MET A 23 11.54 9.38 8.51
N SER A 24 11.35 8.10 8.82
CA SER A 24 12.01 7.42 9.93
C SER A 24 13.54 7.36 9.74
N ARG A 25 14.26 7.23 10.84
CA ARG A 25 15.71 7.01 10.80
C ARG A 25 16.00 5.64 10.17
N ARG A 26 17.17 5.50 9.54
CA ARG A 26 17.64 4.19 9.06
C ARG A 26 17.67 3.22 10.25
N GLY A 27 17.15 2.00 10.04
CA GLY A 27 17.05 0.98 11.08
C GLY A 27 15.69 0.88 11.78
N ASN A 28 14.74 1.78 11.50
CA ASN A 28 13.35 1.60 11.94
C ASN A 28 12.51 0.93 10.84
N CYS A 29 12.37 -0.39 10.90
CA CYS A 29 11.60 -1.17 9.92
C CYS A 29 10.09 -1.20 10.20
N PHE A 30 9.65 -0.88 11.42
CA PHE A 30 8.25 -1.01 11.81
C PHE A 30 7.32 -0.14 10.99
N ASP A 31 7.76 1.07 10.64
CA ASP A 31 6.97 2.00 9.83
C ASP A 31 6.77 1.48 8.39
N ASN A 32 7.69 0.66 7.88
CA ASN A 32 7.61 0.08 6.54
C ASN A 32 6.93 -1.30 6.52
N ALA A 33 6.88 -2.00 7.66
CA ALA A 33 6.43 -3.39 7.73
C ALA A 33 5.00 -3.60 7.18
N CYS A 34 4.09 -2.66 7.44
CA CYS A 34 2.71 -2.74 6.95
C CYS A 34 2.63 -2.72 5.42
N ILE A 35 3.35 -1.80 4.78
CA ILE A 35 3.32 -1.68 3.31
C ILE A 35 4.14 -2.78 2.64
N GLU A 36 5.24 -3.23 3.25
CA GLU A 36 6.00 -4.40 2.78
C GLU A 36 5.16 -5.68 2.80
N SER A 37 4.35 -5.88 3.85
CA SER A 37 3.43 -7.01 3.94
C SER A 37 2.39 -6.95 2.82
N PHE A 38 1.80 -5.79 2.56
CA PHE A 38 0.89 -5.60 1.43
C PHE A 38 1.55 -5.96 0.09
N PHE A 39 2.76 -5.44 -0.18
CA PHE A 39 3.47 -5.74 -1.43
C PHE A 39 3.84 -7.21 -1.59
N SER A 40 4.16 -7.88 -0.49
CA SER A 40 4.44 -9.32 -0.50
C SER A 40 3.21 -10.11 -0.94
N HIS A 41 2.03 -9.73 -0.44
CA HIS A 41 0.78 -10.35 -0.84
C HIS A 41 0.38 -10.03 -2.28
N LEU A 42 0.43 -8.75 -2.70
CA LEU A 42 0.14 -8.35 -4.08
C LEU A 42 0.97 -9.13 -5.10
N LYS A 43 2.27 -9.28 -4.83
CA LYS A 43 3.16 -10.02 -5.73
C LYS A 43 2.80 -11.51 -5.77
N ALA A 44 2.66 -12.14 -4.62
CA ALA A 44 2.42 -13.59 -4.54
C ALA A 44 1.03 -14.01 -5.02
N GLU A 45 0.00 -13.20 -4.74
CA GLU A 45 -1.41 -13.55 -4.95
C GLU A 45 -1.99 -12.98 -6.24
N ALA A 46 -1.32 -12.00 -6.87
CA ALA A 46 -1.74 -11.42 -8.15
C ALA A 46 -0.60 -11.49 -9.18
N LEU A 47 0.49 -10.77 -8.98
CA LEU A 47 1.46 -10.54 -10.06
C LEU A 47 2.26 -11.78 -10.49
N TYR A 48 2.57 -12.71 -9.57
CA TYR A 48 3.31 -13.94 -9.91
C TYR A 48 2.44 -15.04 -10.52
N LEU A 49 1.12 -14.96 -10.34
CA LEU A 49 0.17 -15.92 -10.93
C LEU A 49 -0.20 -15.54 -12.37
N HIS A 50 -0.13 -14.25 -12.68
CA HIS A 50 -0.40 -13.73 -14.02
C HIS A 50 0.92 -13.60 -14.77
N GLY A 51 1.05 -14.26 -15.92
CA GLY A 51 2.17 -14.08 -16.84
C GLY A 51 2.06 -12.74 -17.56
N ILE A 52 2.14 -11.64 -16.82
CA ILE A 52 1.87 -10.29 -17.29
C ILE A 52 2.74 -9.95 -18.50
N GLN A 53 2.11 -9.58 -19.61
CA GLN A 53 2.80 -9.30 -20.88
C GLN A 53 2.92 -7.79 -21.15
N ASP A 54 2.09 -6.97 -20.52
CA ASP A 54 2.08 -5.52 -20.73
C ASP A 54 1.78 -4.70 -19.47
N ILE A 55 2.10 -3.40 -19.55
CA ILE A 55 1.95 -2.45 -18.43
C ILE A 55 0.48 -2.19 -18.09
N THR A 56 -0.41 -2.18 -19.09
CA THR A 56 -1.84 -1.92 -18.90
C THR A 56 -2.48 -3.06 -18.11
N GLU A 57 -2.15 -4.31 -18.45
CA GLU A 57 -2.55 -5.50 -17.72
C GLU A 57 -2.01 -5.46 -16.28
N THR A 58 -0.75 -5.05 -16.11
CA THR A 58 -0.14 -4.86 -14.77
C THR A 58 -0.95 -3.87 -13.94
N GLN A 59 -1.27 -2.71 -14.50
CA GLN A 59 -2.02 -1.65 -13.80
C GLN A 59 -3.40 -2.15 -13.39
N ARG A 60 -4.13 -2.78 -14.32
CA ARG A 60 -5.45 -3.36 -14.05
C ARG A 60 -5.39 -4.40 -12.94
N CYS A 61 -4.42 -5.31 -12.98
CA CYS A 61 -4.23 -6.34 -11.96
C CYS A 61 -3.96 -5.74 -10.57
N ILE A 62 -3.14 -4.67 -10.50
CA ILE A 62 -2.86 -3.95 -9.26
C ILE A 62 -4.14 -3.29 -8.71
N GLU A 63 -4.91 -2.62 -9.57
CA GLU A 63 -6.16 -1.94 -9.18
C GLU A 63 -7.20 -2.94 -8.64
N GLU A 64 -7.43 -4.03 -9.37
CA GLU A 64 -8.34 -5.11 -8.96
C GLU A 64 -7.89 -5.73 -7.63
N TYR A 65 -6.59 -5.96 -7.45
CA TYR A 65 -6.06 -6.51 -6.21
C TYR A 65 -6.20 -5.54 -5.02
N ILE A 66 -5.98 -4.23 -5.23
CA ILE A 66 -6.18 -3.21 -4.19
C ILE A 66 -7.64 -3.20 -3.72
N GLN A 67 -8.59 -3.28 -4.66
CA GLN A 67 -10.01 -3.35 -4.31
C GLN A 67 -10.31 -4.62 -3.50
N PHE A 68 -9.89 -5.78 -4.01
CA PHE A 68 -10.05 -7.06 -3.30
C PHE A 68 -9.45 -7.01 -1.88
N TYR A 69 -8.22 -6.51 -1.75
CA TYR A 69 -7.51 -6.44 -0.47
C TYR A 69 -8.27 -5.59 0.56
N ASN A 70 -8.83 -4.46 0.13
CA ASN A 70 -9.50 -3.51 1.03
C ASN A 70 -10.95 -3.88 1.35
N GLU A 71 -11.68 -4.43 0.38
CA GLU A 71 -13.14 -4.60 0.46
C GLU A 71 -13.60 -6.03 0.67
N GLN A 72 -12.76 -7.03 0.37
CA GLN A 72 -13.17 -8.44 0.38
C GLN A 72 -12.24 -9.34 1.21
N ARG A 73 -10.96 -8.98 1.35
CA ARG A 73 -9.99 -9.80 2.08
C ARG A 73 -10.21 -9.74 3.59
N ILE A 74 -10.77 -10.81 4.12
CA ILE A 74 -10.92 -11.02 5.57
C ILE A 74 -9.56 -11.29 6.22
N GLN A 75 -9.22 -10.55 7.28
CA GLN A 75 -7.97 -10.73 8.00
C GLN A 75 -8.22 -11.15 9.45
N ARG A 76 -7.58 -12.24 9.90
CA ARG A 76 -7.69 -12.72 11.29
C ARG A 76 -7.26 -11.66 12.30
N ARG A 77 -6.21 -10.88 11.98
CA ARG A 77 -5.71 -9.79 12.83
C ARG A 77 -6.70 -8.63 12.97
N LEU A 78 -7.62 -8.49 12.02
CA LEU A 78 -8.68 -7.48 12.03
C LEU A 78 -10.01 -8.05 12.54
N LYS A 79 -9.98 -9.03 13.46
CA LYS A 79 -11.18 -9.69 14.00
C LYS A 79 -12.09 -10.31 12.93
N LYS A 80 -11.49 -10.83 11.85
CA LYS A 80 -12.20 -11.37 10.67
C LYS A 80 -13.03 -10.33 9.90
N LEU A 81 -12.58 -9.08 9.89
CA LEU A 81 -13.12 -8.02 9.06
C LEU A 81 -12.19 -7.73 7.88
N THR A 82 -12.73 -7.06 6.87
CA THR A 82 -11.94 -6.43 5.81
C THR A 82 -11.29 -5.13 6.33
N PRO A 83 -10.21 -4.64 5.69
CA PRO A 83 -9.61 -3.35 6.08
C PRO A 83 -10.60 -2.19 6.13
N VAL A 84 -11.52 -2.10 5.17
CA VAL A 84 -12.55 -1.05 5.13
C VAL A 84 -13.56 -1.21 6.26
N GLU A 85 -14.05 -2.41 6.52
CA GLU A 85 -14.97 -2.67 7.64
C GLU A 85 -14.32 -2.34 9.00
N TYR A 86 -13.08 -2.79 9.20
CA TYR A 86 -12.32 -2.49 10.41
C TYR A 86 -12.14 -0.98 10.60
N ARG A 87 -11.82 -0.24 9.53
CA ARG A 87 -11.70 1.22 9.57
C ARG A 87 -13.02 1.88 9.93
N ARG A 88 -14.14 1.44 9.34
CA ARG A 88 -15.48 1.99 9.64
C ARG A 88 -15.86 1.85 11.11
N GLN A 89 -15.47 0.76 11.77
CA GLN A 89 -15.70 0.56 13.21
C GLN A 89 -14.88 1.50 14.11
N LEU A 90 -13.74 2.02 13.64
CA LEU A 90 -12.89 2.93 14.42
C LEU A 90 -13.30 4.40 14.30
N VAL A 91 -14.10 4.74 13.29
CA VAL A 91 -14.56 6.11 13.00
C VAL A 91 -15.95 6.39 13.61
N ALA A 92 -16.66 5.34 14.02
CA ALA A 92 -17.93 5.41 14.75
C ALA A 92 -17.70 5.53 16.27
#